data_AF-A0A501XBX7-F1
#
_entry.id   AF-A0A501XBX7-F1
#
_cell.length_a   1.000
_cell.length_b   1.000
_cell.length_c   1.000
_cell.angle_alpha   90.00
_cell.angle_beta   90.00
_cell.angle_gamma   90.00
#
_symmetry.space_group_name_H-M   'P 1'
#
loop_
_entity.id
_entity.type
_entity.pdbx_description
1 polymer ?
#
loop_
_entity_poly.entity_id
_entity_poly.type
_entity_poly.pdbx_seq_one_letter_code
_entity_poly.pdbx_strand_id
1 'polypeptide(L)'
;MYIKERNFVKTKELLDKAERKKQKLENRKINYDSINPNKLNFLNIWKKAPKKMILIIISAFLYNLAVATFLAKAATIATGISALVQMITIPLVQTAPYFAYIYFAFNLPFIIIFWRKNSRLFMILTTYWLLFQVVLQSILLIPTLQNGIHHISIYYVNWNKDISYNHLVPWDAYGQYSSDLLLNSPLSSDFKTALTNDFGVKADSINYFSDFLKWASENNHVNKQLFLETLEKYWSIKNIDSTNEFINQLNSNIVANNDLKNLIGVQLSTVQAMYGLGFSNPTWPIIVYTIIGGVMAGVAGGLSWKGSASTAGADFVIYYISKMKQKSVGKISTYVALAMGALSIFIIAVLEGIGVAKGRPMNPGGLIVRVVSSIGYIFIYSAFIELIYPKYKKIRVEIYTKNPDAVINHFKEINYWHGYNISKVTGGYTNTETTKIETYALYLEQTLICQEVYKADPSAWVSVIKVQNVFGHFNTSKIE
;
A
#
# COMPACT_ATOMS: atom_id res chain seq x y z
N MET A 1 -63.62 35.81 -22.85
CA MET A 1 -62.20 36.19 -23.08
C MET A 1 -61.26 35.60 -22.02
N TYR A 2 -61.54 35.84 -20.73
CA TYR A 2 -60.74 35.38 -19.57
C TYR A 2 -60.41 33.87 -19.49
N ILE A 3 -61.36 32.98 -19.83
CA ILE A 3 -61.14 31.51 -19.78
C ILE A 3 -60.15 31.05 -20.87
N LYS A 4 -60.19 31.68 -22.04
CA LYS A 4 -59.33 31.34 -23.19
C LYS A 4 -57.87 31.71 -22.89
N GLU A 5 -57.66 32.86 -22.26
CA GLU A 5 -56.35 33.34 -21.79
C GLU A 5 -55.77 32.43 -20.70
N ARG A 6 -56.58 32.04 -19.70
CA ARG A 6 -56.14 31.13 -18.63
C ARG A 6 -55.74 29.75 -19.17
N ASN A 7 -56.49 29.22 -20.13
CA ASN A 7 -56.15 27.96 -20.79
C ASN A 7 -54.89 28.06 -21.65
N PHE A 8 -54.68 29.19 -22.33
CA PHE A 8 -53.47 29.46 -23.10
C PHE A 8 -52.22 29.52 -22.21
N VAL A 9 -52.28 30.25 -21.09
CA VAL A 9 -51.17 30.33 -20.11
C VAL A 9 -50.85 28.94 -19.53
N LYS A 10 -51.87 28.17 -19.13
CA LYS A 10 -51.69 26.81 -18.59
C LYS A 10 -51.09 25.85 -19.62
N THR A 11 -51.47 25.99 -20.90
CA THR A 11 -50.92 25.18 -22.00
C THR A 11 -49.45 25.52 -22.24
N LYS A 12 -49.10 26.80 -22.23
CA LYS A 12 -47.70 27.27 -22.37
C LYS A 12 -46.82 26.77 -21.22
N GLU A 13 -47.29 26.81 -19.98
CA GLU A 13 -46.56 26.24 -18.84
C GLU A 13 -46.33 24.73 -18.94
N LEU A 14 -47.31 23.98 -19.47
CA LEU A 14 -47.18 22.54 -19.68
C LEU A 14 -46.17 22.21 -20.78
N LEU A 15 -46.15 23.00 -21.86
CA LEU A 15 -45.16 22.88 -22.93
C LEU A 15 -43.74 23.19 -22.44
N ASP A 16 -43.55 24.27 -21.69
CA ASP A 16 -42.25 24.62 -21.10
C ASP A 16 -41.75 23.52 -20.14
N LYS A 17 -42.63 22.93 -19.34
CA LYS A 17 -42.30 21.78 -18.47
C LYS A 17 -41.91 20.54 -19.28
N ALA A 18 -42.62 20.28 -20.38
CA ALA A 18 -42.32 19.16 -21.26
C ALA A 18 -40.96 19.33 -21.96
N GLU A 19 -40.64 20.53 -22.44
CA GLU A 19 -39.35 20.86 -23.05
C GLU A 19 -38.19 20.74 -22.07
N ARG A 20 -38.33 21.30 -20.86
CA ARG A 20 -37.32 21.14 -19.79
C ARG A 20 -37.09 19.67 -19.45
N LYS A 21 -38.16 18.85 -19.44
CA LYS A 21 -38.05 17.40 -19.22
C LYS A 21 -37.34 16.71 -20.38
N LYS A 22 -37.63 17.08 -21.63
CA LYS A 22 -36.98 16.56 -22.84
C LYS A 22 -35.48 16.90 -22.86
N GLN A 23 -35.11 18.16 -22.65
CA GLN A 23 -33.71 18.60 -22.55
C GLN A 23 -32.97 17.87 -21.43
N LYS A 24 -33.60 17.69 -20.26
CA LYS A 24 -33.02 16.91 -19.16
C LYS A 24 -32.80 15.44 -19.52
N LEU A 25 -33.69 14.85 -20.32
CA LEU A 25 -33.56 13.48 -20.84
C LEU A 25 -32.45 13.38 -21.89
N GLU A 26 -32.35 14.34 -22.80
CA GLU A 26 -31.29 14.41 -23.82
C GLU A 26 -29.92 14.61 -23.16
N ASN A 27 -29.78 15.56 -22.24
CA ASN A 27 -28.56 15.77 -21.47
C ASN A 27 -28.16 14.53 -20.66
N ARG A 28 -29.14 13.81 -20.09
CA ARG A 28 -28.90 12.52 -19.43
C ARG A 28 -28.41 11.46 -20.39
N LYS A 29 -28.96 11.40 -21.61
CA LYS A 29 -28.57 10.46 -22.65
C LYS A 29 -27.15 10.75 -23.16
N ILE A 30 -26.84 12.01 -23.46
CA ILE A 30 -25.50 12.46 -23.86
C ILE A 30 -24.46 12.17 -22.77
N ASN A 31 -24.80 12.44 -21.50
CA ASN A 31 -23.95 12.13 -20.37
C ASN A 31 -23.76 10.60 -20.22
N TYR A 32 -24.83 9.82 -20.37
CA TYR A 32 -24.75 8.36 -20.32
C TYR A 32 -23.88 7.79 -21.45
N ASP A 33 -24.04 8.26 -22.68
CA ASP A 33 -23.28 7.79 -23.84
C ASP A 33 -21.80 8.20 -23.73
N SER A 34 -21.49 9.37 -23.15
CA SER A 34 -20.10 9.76 -22.87
C SER A 34 -19.46 8.99 -21.70
N ILE A 35 -20.26 8.46 -20.78
CA ILE A 35 -19.79 7.61 -19.66
C ILE A 35 -19.76 6.12 -20.05
N ASN A 36 -20.56 5.70 -21.04
CA ASN A 36 -20.70 4.33 -21.50
C ASN A 36 -20.74 4.18 -23.03
N PRO A 37 -19.71 4.65 -23.76
CA PRO A 37 -19.75 4.68 -25.22
C PRO A 37 -19.98 3.28 -25.82
N ASN A 38 -19.37 2.27 -25.20
CA ASN A 38 -19.43 0.89 -25.66
C ASN A 38 -20.62 0.08 -25.09
N LYS A 39 -21.59 0.73 -24.43
CA LYS A 39 -22.76 0.09 -23.79
C LYS A 39 -22.36 -1.15 -22.98
N LEU A 40 -21.35 -0.99 -22.15
CA LEU A 40 -20.80 -2.03 -21.30
C LEU A 40 -21.77 -2.35 -20.15
N ASN A 41 -21.83 -3.62 -19.80
CA ASN A 41 -22.50 -4.16 -18.63
C ASN A 41 -21.65 -5.29 -18.03
N PHE A 42 -22.04 -5.79 -16.85
CA PHE A 42 -21.27 -6.82 -16.14
C PHE A 42 -21.10 -8.12 -16.94
N LEU A 43 -22.03 -8.46 -17.84
CA LEU A 43 -21.97 -9.72 -18.60
C LEU A 43 -21.12 -9.59 -19.88
N ASN A 44 -21.32 -8.50 -20.62
CA ASN A 44 -20.67 -8.30 -21.92
C ASN A 44 -19.21 -7.88 -21.81
N ILE A 45 -18.76 -7.41 -20.64
CA ILE A 45 -17.38 -6.96 -20.44
C ILE A 45 -16.37 -8.08 -20.68
N TRP A 46 -16.72 -9.32 -20.34
CA TRP A 46 -15.89 -10.50 -20.57
C TRP A 46 -15.60 -10.74 -22.05
N LYS A 47 -16.56 -10.42 -22.92
CA LYS A 47 -16.39 -10.52 -24.38
C LYS A 47 -15.75 -9.27 -24.98
N LYS A 48 -16.11 -8.08 -24.47
CA LYS A 48 -15.68 -6.79 -25.03
C LYS A 48 -14.30 -6.34 -24.56
N ALA A 49 -13.84 -6.78 -23.39
CA ALA A 49 -12.54 -6.39 -22.82
C ALA A 49 -11.82 -7.55 -22.09
N PRO A 50 -11.64 -8.74 -22.71
CA PRO A 50 -11.06 -9.91 -22.04
C PRO A 50 -9.63 -9.66 -21.53
N LYS A 51 -8.80 -8.97 -22.32
CA LYS A 51 -7.42 -8.62 -21.93
C LYS A 51 -7.36 -7.76 -20.66
N LYS A 52 -8.30 -6.82 -20.51
CA LYS A 52 -8.39 -5.99 -19.30
C LYS A 52 -8.85 -6.82 -18.11
N MET A 53 -9.80 -7.74 -18.30
CA MET A 53 -10.27 -8.64 -17.26
C MET A 53 -9.15 -9.54 -16.71
N ILE A 54 -8.35 -10.15 -17.59
CA ILE A 54 -7.19 -10.98 -17.17
C ILE A 54 -6.21 -10.14 -16.34
N LEU A 55 -5.92 -8.91 -16.77
CA LEU A 55 -5.01 -8.02 -16.05
C LEU A 55 -5.51 -7.68 -14.63
N ILE A 56 -6.83 -7.56 -14.47
CA ILE A 56 -7.47 -7.28 -13.18
C ILE A 56 -7.42 -8.49 -12.25
N ILE A 57 -7.59 -9.69 -12.77
CA ILE A 57 -7.44 -10.94 -12.00
C ILE A 57 -5.99 -11.05 -11.50
N ILE A 58 -5.01 -10.84 -12.38
CA ILE A 58 -3.58 -10.86 -12.02
C ILE A 58 -3.28 -9.79 -10.96
N SER A 59 -3.80 -8.58 -11.14
CA SER A 59 -3.66 -7.50 -10.17
C SER A 59 -4.25 -7.89 -8.80
N ALA A 60 -5.48 -8.39 -8.76
CA ALA A 60 -6.12 -8.81 -7.51
C ALA A 60 -5.31 -9.91 -6.81
N PHE A 61 -4.79 -10.89 -7.56
CA PHE A 61 -3.92 -11.94 -7.04
C PHE A 61 -2.65 -11.38 -6.40
N LEU A 62 -1.90 -10.56 -7.14
CA LEU A 62 -0.66 -9.95 -6.66
C LEU A 62 -0.89 -9.05 -5.44
N TYR A 63 -1.98 -8.29 -5.43
CA TYR A 63 -2.33 -7.43 -4.30
C TYR A 63 -2.62 -8.25 -3.04
N ASN A 64 -3.44 -9.31 -3.16
CA ASN A 64 -3.74 -10.19 -2.02
C ASN A 64 -2.49 -10.90 -1.50
N LEU A 65 -1.60 -11.35 -2.40
CA LEU A 65 -0.33 -11.95 -2.02
C LEU A 65 0.58 -10.96 -1.28
N ALA A 66 0.68 -9.72 -1.77
CA ALA A 66 1.44 -8.66 -1.12
C ALA A 66 0.93 -8.36 0.30
N VAL A 67 -0.39 -8.29 0.45
CA VAL A 67 -1.04 -8.05 1.74
C VAL A 67 -0.81 -9.23 2.69
N ALA A 68 -1.15 -10.45 2.27
CA ALA A 68 -1.11 -11.63 3.13
C ALA A 68 0.32 -12.02 3.55
N THR A 69 1.29 -11.84 2.66
CA THR A 69 2.68 -12.27 2.90
C THR A 69 3.51 -11.21 3.61
N PHE A 70 3.31 -9.93 3.29
CA PHE A 70 4.20 -8.86 3.74
C PHE A 70 3.51 -7.81 4.61
N LEU A 71 2.48 -7.15 4.08
CA LEU A 71 1.89 -5.97 4.75
C LEU A 71 1.13 -6.33 6.03
N ALA A 72 0.48 -7.50 6.07
CA ALA A 72 -0.20 -8.00 7.26
C ALA A 72 0.79 -8.25 8.42
N LYS A 73 1.92 -8.92 8.14
CA LYS A 73 2.99 -9.18 9.13
C LYS A 73 3.67 -7.90 9.62
N ALA A 74 3.84 -6.91 8.74
CA ALA A 74 4.36 -5.60 9.12
C ALA A 74 3.34 -4.76 9.93
N ALA A 75 2.08 -5.20 10.00
CA ALA A 75 0.98 -4.46 10.59
C ALA A 75 0.88 -3.00 10.07
N THR A 76 1.15 -2.80 8.77
CA THR A 76 1.04 -1.47 8.15
C THR A 76 -0.39 -0.96 8.28
N ILE A 77 -0.51 0.32 8.60
CA ILE A 77 -1.78 0.98 8.85
C ILE A 77 -2.45 1.24 7.51
N ALA A 78 -3.65 0.68 7.32
CA ALA A 78 -4.37 0.89 6.09
C ALA A 78 -4.85 2.34 5.97
N THR A 79 -4.88 2.84 4.74
CA THR A 79 -5.47 4.14 4.42
C THR A 79 -6.77 3.93 3.65
N GLY A 80 -7.70 4.90 3.69
CA GLY A 80 -8.90 4.82 2.86
C GLY A 80 -10.06 4.10 3.54
N ILE A 81 -10.90 3.46 2.72
CA ILE A 81 -12.02 2.63 3.20
C ILE A 81 -11.51 1.44 4.03
N SER A 82 -10.32 0.93 3.70
CA SER A 82 -9.68 -0.15 4.46
C SER A 82 -9.45 0.22 5.93
N ALA A 83 -9.18 1.50 6.23
CA ALA A 83 -9.09 1.98 7.61
C ALA A 83 -10.42 1.83 8.35
N LEU A 84 -11.54 2.18 7.71
CA LEU A 84 -12.88 2.03 8.29
C LEU A 84 -13.22 0.56 8.57
N VAL A 85 -12.80 -0.35 7.70
CA VAL A 85 -12.94 -1.79 7.94
C VAL A 85 -12.10 -2.21 9.15
N GLN A 86 -10.86 -1.71 9.26
CA GLN A 86 -9.98 -2.01 10.40
C GLN A 86 -10.56 -1.55 11.74
N MET A 87 -11.37 -0.48 11.77
CA MET A 87 -12.07 -0.05 12.99
C MET A 87 -13.02 -1.10 13.56
N ILE A 88 -13.52 -2.00 12.70
CA ILE A 88 -14.37 -3.12 13.11
C ILE A 88 -13.49 -4.34 13.40
N THR A 89 -12.56 -4.67 12.49
CA THR A 89 -11.81 -5.92 12.57
C THR A 89 -10.73 -5.95 13.64
N ILE A 90 -10.24 -4.79 14.09
CA ILE A 90 -9.24 -4.71 15.15
C ILE A 90 -9.86 -5.00 16.52
N PRO A 91 -10.95 -4.32 16.95
CA PRO A 91 -11.64 -4.66 18.20
C PRO A 91 -12.28 -6.05 18.19
N LEU A 92 -12.91 -6.43 17.08
CA LEU A 92 -13.65 -7.69 16.93
C LEU A 92 -12.80 -8.68 16.13
N VAL A 93 -11.80 -9.29 16.78
CA VAL A 93 -10.81 -10.18 16.12
C VAL A 93 -11.46 -11.31 15.30
N GLN A 94 -12.63 -11.81 15.73
CA GLN A 94 -13.42 -12.82 15.00
C GLN A 94 -13.85 -12.37 13.60
N THR A 95 -13.92 -11.06 13.36
CA THR A 95 -14.29 -10.48 12.06
C THR A 95 -13.10 -10.26 11.13
N ALA A 96 -11.86 -10.36 11.62
CA ALA A 96 -10.65 -10.14 10.82
C ALA A 96 -10.51 -11.07 9.59
N PRO A 97 -10.85 -12.37 9.66
CA PRO A 97 -10.88 -13.25 8.48
C PRO A 97 -11.84 -12.75 7.38
N TYR A 98 -12.89 -12.02 7.76
CA TYR A 98 -13.93 -11.54 6.86
C TYR A 98 -13.65 -10.13 6.30
N PHE A 99 -12.42 -9.62 6.45
CA PHE A 99 -12.02 -8.28 6.00
C PHE A 99 -12.48 -7.98 4.55
N ALA A 100 -12.27 -8.90 3.61
CA ALA A 100 -12.66 -8.75 2.21
C ALA A 100 -14.16 -8.46 2.02
N TYR A 101 -15.01 -9.17 2.76
CA TYR A 101 -16.47 -9.08 2.65
C TYR A 101 -16.97 -7.75 3.21
N ILE A 102 -16.42 -7.34 4.37
CA ILE A 102 -16.73 -6.05 4.97
C ILE A 102 -16.23 -4.92 4.06
N TYR A 103 -15.02 -5.04 3.50
CA TYR A 103 -14.49 -4.09 2.54
C TYR A 103 -15.38 -3.98 1.29
N PHE A 104 -15.85 -5.10 0.74
CA PHE A 104 -16.80 -5.09 -0.37
C PHE A 104 -18.09 -4.35 -0.01
N ALA A 105 -18.67 -4.63 1.16
CA ALA A 105 -19.90 -3.97 1.63
C ALA A 105 -19.73 -2.44 1.76
N PHE A 106 -18.61 -1.99 2.35
CA PHE A 106 -18.29 -0.56 2.48
C PHE A 106 -18.05 0.14 1.13
N ASN A 107 -17.71 -0.61 0.08
CA ASN A 107 -17.53 -0.08 -1.26
C ASN A 107 -18.85 0.04 -2.04
N LEU A 108 -19.93 -0.66 -1.66
CA LEU A 108 -21.22 -0.59 -2.36
C LEU A 108 -21.80 0.84 -2.47
N PRO A 109 -21.80 1.67 -1.40
CA PRO A 109 -22.24 3.06 -1.51
C PRO A 109 -21.42 3.87 -2.53
N PHE A 110 -20.11 3.67 -2.58
CA PHE A 110 -19.22 4.36 -3.53
C PHE A 110 -19.49 3.91 -4.96
N ILE A 111 -19.72 2.61 -5.19
CA ILE A 111 -20.10 2.08 -6.49
C ILE A 111 -21.39 2.77 -6.97
N ILE A 112 -22.40 2.91 -6.10
CA ILE A 112 -23.68 3.55 -6.44
C ILE A 112 -23.50 5.05 -6.72
N ILE A 113 -22.81 5.78 -5.83
CA ILE A 113 -22.62 7.24 -5.92
C ILE A 113 -21.80 7.60 -7.17
N PHE A 114 -20.69 6.89 -7.40
CA PHE A 114 -19.78 7.18 -8.51
C PHE A 114 -20.17 6.50 -9.82
N TRP A 115 -21.20 5.64 -9.81
CA TRP A 115 -21.77 5.04 -11.03
C TRP A 115 -22.08 6.14 -12.06
N ARG A 116 -22.67 7.26 -11.66
CA ARG A 116 -23.04 8.32 -12.61
C ARG A 116 -21.95 9.37 -12.85
N LYS A 117 -20.77 9.22 -12.23
CA LYS A 117 -19.69 10.21 -12.27
C LYS A 117 -18.45 9.71 -13.04
N ASN A 118 -18.20 8.41 -12.98
CA ASN A 118 -17.02 7.76 -13.57
C ASN A 118 -17.40 6.91 -14.79
N SER A 119 -16.44 6.64 -15.68
CA SER A 119 -16.67 5.78 -16.86
C SER A 119 -17.17 4.39 -16.47
N ARG A 120 -18.11 3.82 -17.24
CA ARG A 120 -18.67 2.48 -16.97
C ARG A 120 -17.62 1.40 -16.98
N LEU A 121 -16.67 1.51 -17.92
CA LEU A 121 -15.56 0.58 -18.02
C LEU A 121 -14.81 0.49 -16.68
N PHE A 122 -14.45 1.65 -16.12
CA PHE A 122 -13.77 1.73 -14.83
C PHE A 122 -14.60 1.15 -13.69
N MET A 123 -15.87 1.53 -13.60
CA MET A 123 -16.74 1.07 -12.52
C MET A 123 -16.94 -0.45 -12.54
N ILE A 124 -17.23 -1.03 -13.71
CA ILE A 124 -17.47 -2.48 -13.84
C ILE A 124 -16.20 -3.27 -13.52
N LEU A 125 -15.06 -2.86 -14.08
CA LEU A 125 -13.79 -3.55 -13.90
C LEU A 125 -13.27 -3.46 -12.45
N THR A 126 -13.46 -2.32 -11.79
CA THR A 126 -13.13 -2.16 -10.35
C THR A 126 -14.04 -2.99 -9.45
N THR A 127 -15.33 -3.09 -9.78
CA THR A 127 -16.24 -4.00 -9.06
C THR A 127 -15.82 -5.46 -9.25
N TYR A 128 -15.38 -5.86 -10.45
CA TYR A 128 -14.81 -7.20 -10.65
C TYR A 128 -13.53 -7.42 -9.88
N TRP A 129 -12.63 -6.43 -9.83
CA TRP A 129 -11.42 -6.48 -9.01
C TRP A 129 -11.76 -6.77 -7.53
N LEU A 130 -12.75 -6.06 -6.98
CA LEU A 130 -13.26 -6.30 -5.63
C LEU A 130 -13.79 -7.73 -5.44
N LEU A 131 -14.58 -8.25 -6.40
CA LEU A 131 -15.11 -9.60 -6.33
C LEU A 131 -14.00 -10.65 -6.37
N PHE A 132 -12.98 -10.47 -7.23
CA PHE A 132 -11.83 -11.36 -7.26
C PHE A 132 -11.02 -11.29 -5.98
N GLN A 133 -10.83 -10.10 -5.38
CA GLN A 133 -10.21 -9.98 -4.07
C GLN A 133 -10.97 -10.80 -3.03
N VAL A 134 -12.30 -10.71 -2.99
CA VAL A 134 -13.10 -11.50 -2.04
C VAL A 134 -12.84 -13.00 -2.24
N VAL A 135 -12.97 -13.49 -3.48
CA VAL A 135 -12.74 -14.91 -3.81
C VAL A 135 -11.34 -15.36 -3.43
N LEU A 136 -10.32 -14.58 -3.79
CA LEU A 136 -8.93 -14.88 -3.47
C LEU A 136 -8.70 -14.92 -1.97
N GLN A 137 -9.20 -13.94 -1.24
CA GLN A 137 -9.07 -13.92 0.22
C GLN A 137 -9.82 -15.10 0.87
N SER A 138 -10.97 -15.53 0.34
CA SER A 138 -11.64 -16.77 0.77
C SER A 138 -10.76 -18.00 0.56
N ILE A 139 -10.05 -18.10 -0.57
CA ILE A 139 -9.11 -19.19 -0.84
C ILE A 139 -7.95 -19.15 0.18
N LEU A 140 -7.46 -17.97 0.54
CA LEU A 140 -6.42 -17.81 1.55
C LEU A 140 -6.85 -18.16 2.98
N LEU A 141 -8.16 -18.33 3.25
CA LEU A 141 -8.66 -18.82 4.53
C LEU A 141 -8.56 -20.35 4.68
N ILE A 142 -8.27 -21.08 3.60
CA ILE A 142 -8.06 -22.53 3.68
C ILE A 142 -6.82 -22.80 4.55
N PRO A 143 -6.91 -23.57 5.65
CA PRO A 143 -5.83 -23.69 6.63
C PRO A 143 -4.47 -24.05 6.04
N THR A 144 -4.44 -24.97 5.06
CA THR A 144 -3.22 -25.39 4.38
C THR A 144 -2.54 -24.24 3.63
N LEU A 145 -3.33 -23.43 2.92
CA LEU A 145 -2.83 -22.26 2.18
C LEU A 145 -2.44 -21.13 3.12
N GLN A 146 -3.26 -20.87 4.14
CA GLN A 146 -2.97 -19.88 5.17
C GLN A 146 -1.64 -20.19 5.86
N ASN A 147 -1.44 -21.45 6.26
CA ASN A 147 -0.22 -21.88 6.91
C ASN A 147 0.99 -21.78 5.97
N GLY A 148 0.83 -22.17 4.70
CA GLY A 148 1.87 -22.04 3.68
C GLY A 148 2.32 -20.59 3.48
N ILE A 149 1.37 -19.65 3.35
CA ILE A 149 1.68 -18.21 3.22
C ILE A 149 2.29 -17.66 4.51
N HIS A 150 1.79 -18.07 5.67
CA HIS A 150 2.32 -17.64 6.96
C HIS A 150 3.79 -18.07 7.14
N HIS A 151 4.19 -19.24 6.64
CA HIS A 151 5.58 -19.70 6.66
C HIS A 151 6.49 -18.92 5.71
N ILE A 152 5.96 -18.24 4.69
CA ILE A 152 6.78 -17.35 3.83
C ILE A 152 7.17 -16.12 4.65
N SER A 153 8.44 -16.02 5.01
CA SER A 153 8.96 -14.98 5.88
C SER A 153 10.33 -14.52 5.40
N ILE A 154 10.59 -13.22 5.50
CA ILE A 154 11.93 -12.65 5.29
C ILE A 154 12.78 -12.87 6.55
N TYR A 155 12.13 -12.84 7.71
CA TYR A 155 12.78 -13.03 9.00
C TYR A 155 12.08 -14.14 9.79
N TYR A 156 12.89 -15.03 10.36
CA TYR A 156 12.47 -16.08 11.29
C TYR A 156 13.16 -15.84 12.62
N VAL A 157 12.39 -15.79 13.70
CA VAL A 157 12.92 -15.37 15.01
C VAL A 157 13.86 -16.39 15.64
N ASN A 158 13.74 -17.66 15.23
CA ASN A 158 14.52 -18.78 15.75
C ASN A 158 15.50 -19.33 14.70
N TRP A 159 15.90 -18.54 13.71
CA TRP A 159 16.77 -19.03 12.63
C TRP A 159 18.09 -19.61 13.16
N ASN A 160 18.34 -20.88 12.85
CA ASN A 160 19.61 -21.57 13.08
C ASN A 160 19.85 -22.60 11.96
N LYS A 161 21.12 -22.93 11.67
CA LYS A 161 21.52 -23.90 10.63
C LYS A 161 20.92 -25.29 10.84
N ASP A 162 20.66 -25.67 12.09
CA ASP A 162 20.18 -27.01 12.47
C ASP A 162 18.65 -27.14 12.49
N ILE A 163 17.91 -26.03 12.26
CA ILE A 163 16.44 -26.02 12.32
C ILE A 163 15.84 -26.26 10.94
N SER A 164 15.03 -27.31 10.82
CA SER A 164 14.25 -27.62 9.62
C SER A 164 13.20 -26.52 9.32
N TYR A 165 12.93 -26.28 8.04
CA TYR A 165 11.97 -25.28 7.56
C TYR A 165 10.60 -25.33 8.26
N ASN A 166 10.10 -26.53 8.55
CA ASN A 166 8.79 -26.72 9.19
C ASN A 166 8.75 -26.28 10.67
N HIS A 167 9.91 -26.08 11.29
CA HIS A 167 10.04 -25.63 12.68
C HIS A 167 10.50 -24.17 12.78
N LEU A 168 10.68 -23.49 11.63
CA LEU A 168 10.98 -22.07 11.62
C LEU A 168 9.77 -21.25 12.03
N VAL A 169 9.96 -20.32 12.95
CA VAL A 169 8.93 -19.43 13.47
C VAL A 169 9.00 -18.11 12.72
N PRO A 170 8.04 -17.81 11.83
CA PRO A 170 8.05 -16.58 11.07
C PRO A 170 7.77 -15.36 11.96
N TRP A 171 8.41 -14.25 11.63
CA TRP A 171 8.21 -12.97 12.29
C TRP A 171 6.86 -12.29 11.92
N ASP A 172 6.24 -11.64 12.90
CA ASP A 172 5.02 -10.83 12.82
C ASP A 172 5.12 -9.66 13.83
N ALA A 173 4.64 -8.47 13.47
CA ALA A 173 4.69 -7.26 14.29
C ALA A 173 3.99 -7.37 15.66
N TYR A 174 2.98 -8.22 15.78
CA TYR A 174 2.33 -8.51 17.08
C TYR A 174 2.69 -9.89 17.63
N GLY A 175 3.66 -10.58 17.02
CA GLY A 175 4.15 -11.88 17.47
C GLY A 175 4.67 -11.83 18.90
N GLN A 176 4.21 -12.77 19.73
CA GLN A 176 4.73 -13.02 21.06
C GLN A 176 5.70 -14.19 20.99
N TYR A 177 7.00 -13.89 21.09
CA TYR A 177 8.08 -14.87 21.03
C TYR A 177 8.70 -15.04 22.42
N SER A 178 8.99 -16.28 22.82
CA SER A 178 9.65 -16.53 24.10
C SER A 178 11.05 -15.88 24.14
N SER A 179 11.49 -15.45 25.32
CA SER A 179 12.82 -14.90 25.56
C SER A 179 13.93 -15.83 25.03
N ASP A 180 13.78 -17.14 25.25
CA ASP A 180 14.71 -18.17 24.79
C ASP A 180 14.90 -18.18 23.26
N LEU A 181 13.85 -17.89 22.48
CA LEU A 181 13.91 -17.86 21.01
C LEU A 181 14.65 -16.61 20.51
N LEU A 182 14.46 -15.48 21.18
CA LEU A 182 15.06 -14.20 20.82
C LEU A 182 16.56 -14.11 21.19
N LEU A 183 16.95 -14.79 22.28
CA LEU A 183 18.34 -14.95 22.76
C LEU A 183 19.19 -15.92 21.92
N ASN A 184 18.62 -16.51 20.87
CA ASN A 184 19.33 -17.33 19.89
C ASN A 184 19.47 -16.64 18.53
N SER A 185 19.08 -15.37 18.42
CA SER A 185 19.24 -14.56 17.21
C SER A 185 20.69 -14.06 17.01
N PRO A 186 21.15 -13.73 15.79
CA PRO A 186 22.50 -13.22 15.55
C PRO A 186 22.85 -11.98 16.40
N LEU A 187 21.92 -11.04 16.59
CA LEU A 187 22.10 -9.88 17.47
C LEU A 187 22.24 -10.24 18.97
N SER A 188 21.70 -11.38 19.38
CA SER A 188 21.84 -11.87 20.76
C SER A 188 23.15 -12.62 21.00
N SER A 189 23.86 -13.03 19.94
CA SER A 189 25.22 -13.55 20.07
C SER A 189 26.17 -12.46 20.57
N ASP A 190 25.99 -11.21 20.15
CA ASP A 190 26.71 -10.05 20.67
C ASP A 190 26.38 -9.81 22.15
N PHE A 191 25.12 -10.00 22.55
CA PHE A 191 24.69 -9.90 23.95
C PHE A 191 25.28 -11.01 24.84
N LYS A 192 25.25 -12.28 24.38
CA LYS A 192 25.91 -13.40 25.06
C LYS A 192 27.43 -13.20 25.13
N THR A 193 28.03 -12.68 24.07
CA THR A 193 29.46 -12.36 24.00
C THR A 193 29.83 -11.25 24.97
N ALA A 194 29.03 -10.18 25.06
CA ALA A 194 29.22 -9.11 26.05
C ALA A 194 29.09 -9.63 27.49
N LEU A 195 28.07 -10.44 27.80
CA LEU A 195 27.89 -11.07 29.11
C LEU A 195 29.08 -11.96 29.52
N THR A 196 29.66 -12.68 28.57
CA THR A 196 30.75 -13.62 28.83
C THR A 196 32.10 -12.91 28.89
N ASN A 197 32.35 -11.96 27.98
CA ASN A 197 33.66 -11.32 27.81
C ASN A 197 33.84 -10.06 28.67
N ASP A 198 32.81 -9.22 28.81
CA ASP A 198 32.92 -7.96 29.55
C ASP A 198 32.59 -8.13 31.04
N PHE A 199 31.82 -9.18 31.39
CA PHE A 199 31.32 -9.42 32.75
C PHE A 199 31.68 -10.80 33.32
N GLY A 200 32.35 -11.67 32.56
CA GLY A 200 32.87 -12.96 33.06
C GLY A 200 31.81 -13.97 33.46
N VAL A 201 30.56 -13.83 33.02
CA VAL A 201 29.47 -14.76 33.35
C VAL A 201 29.71 -16.09 32.63
N LYS A 202 29.88 -17.18 33.39
CA LYS A 202 30.09 -18.51 32.82
C LYS A 202 28.91 -18.92 31.94
N ALA A 203 29.18 -19.54 30.80
CA ALA A 203 28.14 -19.93 29.83
C ALA A 203 27.01 -20.76 30.46
N ASP A 204 27.35 -21.63 31.43
CA ASP A 204 26.38 -22.47 32.14
C ASP A 204 25.39 -21.65 32.98
N SER A 205 25.82 -20.51 33.54
CA SER A 205 24.97 -19.60 34.31
C SER A 205 23.99 -18.78 33.45
N ILE A 206 24.23 -18.65 32.14
CA ILE A 206 23.35 -17.92 31.21
C ILE A 206 22.01 -18.65 31.02
N ASN A 207 22.02 -19.98 31.07
CA ASN A 207 20.80 -20.79 30.96
C ASN A 207 19.85 -20.59 32.17
N TYR A 208 20.41 -20.48 33.39
CA TYR A 208 19.61 -20.18 34.59
C TYR A 208 19.04 -18.76 34.57
N PHE A 209 19.76 -17.81 33.98
CA PHE A 209 19.27 -16.45 33.77
C PHE A 209 18.12 -16.42 32.75
N SER A 210 18.19 -17.22 31.68
CA SER A 210 17.11 -17.39 30.69
C SER A 210 15.85 -17.98 31.31
N ASP A 211 15.98 -19.05 32.10
CA ASP A 211 14.86 -19.70 32.81
C ASP A 211 14.18 -18.73 33.80
N PHE A 212 14.98 -17.92 34.49
CA PHE A 212 14.47 -16.88 35.40
C PHE A 212 13.72 -15.77 34.65
N LEU A 213 14.26 -15.29 33.52
CA LEU A 213 13.59 -14.26 32.69
C LEU A 213 12.28 -14.78 32.09
N LYS A 214 12.20 -16.06 31.76
CA LYS A 214 10.98 -16.74 31.29
C LYS A 214 9.93 -16.82 32.40
N TRP A 215 10.31 -17.28 33.58
CA TRP A 215 9.42 -17.29 34.75
C TRP A 215 8.93 -15.89 35.12
N ALA A 216 9.82 -14.88 35.08
CA ALA A 216 9.46 -13.49 35.34
C ALA A 216 8.50 -12.91 34.27
N SER A 217 8.67 -13.30 33.01
CA SER A 217 7.76 -12.95 31.91
C SER A 217 6.38 -13.60 32.06
N GLU A 218 6.27 -14.75 32.70
CA GLU A 218 5.01 -15.45 32.94
C GLU A 218 4.23 -14.86 34.13
N ASN A 219 4.92 -14.14 35.03
CA ASN A 219 4.36 -13.57 36.26
C ASN A 219 4.35 -12.03 36.18
N ASN A 220 3.34 -11.45 35.51
CA ASN A 220 3.19 -10.03 35.15
C ASN A 220 3.15 -8.97 36.30
N HIS A 221 3.51 -9.29 37.55
CA HIS A 221 3.34 -8.39 38.71
C HIS A 221 4.55 -8.32 39.65
N VAL A 222 5.78 -8.38 39.12
CA VAL A 222 6.97 -8.35 39.98
C VAL A 222 7.49 -6.91 40.19
N ASN A 223 7.25 -6.36 41.38
CA ASN A 223 7.94 -5.17 41.90
C ASN A 223 9.43 -5.49 42.11
N LYS A 224 10.34 -4.51 41.91
CA LYS A 224 11.79 -4.57 42.20
C LYS A 224 12.17 -5.32 43.50
N GLN A 225 11.42 -5.14 44.59
CA GLN A 225 11.70 -5.80 45.87
C GLN A 225 11.34 -7.29 45.83
N LEU A 226 10.17 -7.62 45.27
CA LEU A 226 9.74 -9.00 45.03
C LEU A 226 10.65 -9.70 44.01
N PHE A 227 11.21 -8.95 43.04
CA PHE A 227 12.18 -9.45 42.06
C PHE A 227 13.46 -9.92 42.75
N LEU A 228 14.03 -9.10 43.63
CA LEU A 228 15.26 -9.43 44.35
C LEU A 228 15.06 -10.60 45.31
N GLU A 229 13.98 -10.58 46.10
CA GLU A 229 13.63 -11.67 47.02
C GLU A 229 13.36 -12.99 46.27
N THR A 230 12.76 -12.93 45.08
CA THR A 230 12.46 -14.13 44.30
C THR A 230 13.68 -14.66 43.54
N LEU A 231 14.58 -13.77 43.11
CA LEU A 231 15.86 -14.17 42.48
C LEU A 231 16.74 -14.89 43.52
N GLU A 232 16.79 -14.35 44.75
CA GLU A 232 17.47 -14.96 45.90
C GLU A 232 16.84 -16.31 46.30
N LYS A 233 15.50 -16.41 46.25
CA LYS A 233 14.76 -17.66 46.53
C LYS A 233 14.89 -18.71 45.43
N TYR A 234 14.89 -18.32 44.16
CA TYR A 234 15.02 -19.26 43.04
C TYR A 234 16.43 -19.84 42.96
N TRP A 235 17.44 -19.04 43.32
CA TRP A 235 18.84 -19.47 43.39
C TRP A 235 19.19 -20.26 44.66
N SER A 236 18.46 -20.09 45.76
CA SER A 236 18.62 -20.95 46.95
C SER A 236 17.99 -22.33 46.80
N ILE A 237 17.01 -22.49 45.90
CA ILE A 237 16.33 -23.78 45.63
C ILE A 237 17.19 -24.74 44.80
N LYS A 238 18.17 -24.24 44.02
CA LYS A 238 19.16 -25.09 43.35
C LYS A 238 20.48 -25.00 44.10
N ASN A 239 20.80 -26.06 44.84
CA ASN A 239 22.00 -26.22 45.67
C ASN A 239 23.29 -25.96 44.88
N ILE A 240 23.72 -24.71 44.83
CA ILE A 240 25.00 -24.26 44.31
C ILE A 240 25.68 -23.59 45.50
N ASP A 241 26.62 -24.28 46.12
CA ASP A 241 27.33 -23.81 47.33
C ASP A 241 28.22 -22.56 47.09
N SER A 242 28.22 -21.99 45.88
CA SER A 242 28.92 -20.75 45.53
C SER A 242 28.06 -19.48 45.59
N THR A 243 26.77 -19.58 45.93
CA THR A 243 25.85 -18.42 45.90
C THR A 243 26.16 -17.39 46.99
N ASN A 244 26.55 -17.82 48.19
CA ASN A 244 26.90 -16.90 49.28
C ASN A 244 28.25 -16.21 49.05
N GLU A 245 29.21 -16.90 48.44
CA GLU A 245 30.53 -16.33 48.14
C GLU A 245 30.45 -15.33 46.97
N PHE A 246 29.64 -15.63 45.95
CA PHE A 246 29.35 -14.71 44.85
C PHE A 246 28.49 -13.53 45.30
N ILE A 247 27.45 -13.73 46.13
CA ILE A 247 26.64 -12.63 46.69
C ILE A 247 27.48 -11.75 47.62
N ASN A 248 28.39 -12.33 48.42
CA ASN A 248 29.30 -11.56 49.27
C ASN A 248 30.34 -10.79 48.44
N GLN A 249 30.87 -11.38 47.36
CA GLN A 249 31.74 -10.67 46.40
C GLN A 249 30.99 -9.58 45.63
N LEU A 250 29.73 -9.82 45.23
CA LEU A 250 28.86 -8.82 44.60
C LEU A 250 28.57 -7.68 45.56
N ASN A 251 28.17 -7.97 46.79
CA ASN A 251 27.86 -6.95 47.80
C ASN A 251 29.11 -6.16 48.21
N SER A 252 30.28 -6.81 48.35
CA SER A 252 31.53 -6.10 48.63
C SER A 252 31.98 -5.22 47.45
N ASN A 253 31.78 -5.66 46.21
CA ASN A 253 32.13 -4.90 45.01
C ASN A 253 31.09 -3.81 44.64
N ILE A 254 29.81 -3.98 45.01
CA ILE A 254 28.74 -2.99 44.83
C ILE A 254 28.89 -1.82 45.82
N VAL A 255 29.39 -2.08 47.04
CA VAL A 255 29.62 -1.03 48.04
C VAL A 255 30.91 -0.23 47.73
N ALA A 256 31.90 -0.86 47.11
CA ALA A 256 33.19 -0.23 46.82
C ALA A 256 33.24 0.57 45.50
N ASN A 257 32.32 0.33 44.54
CA ASN A 257 32.46 0.89 43.19
C ASN A 257 31.18 1.61 42.72
N ASN A 258 31.20 2.95 42.78
CA ASN A 258 30.09 3.81 42.34
C ASN A 258 29.72 3.59 40.87
N ASP A 259 30.65 3.11 40.04
CA ASP A 259 30.41 2.79 38.64
C ASP A 259 29.56 1.54 38.46
N LEU A 260 29.71 0.52 39.32
CA LEU A 260 28.93 -0.73 39.26
C LEU A 260 27.49 -0.53 39.77
N LYS A 261 27.31 0.32 40.80
CA LYS A 261 25.99 0.70 41.31
C LYS A 261 25.21 1.55 40.30
N ASN A 262 25.92 2.42 39.56
CA ASN A 262 25.36 3.16 38.43
C ASN A 262 25.09 2.23 37.23
N LEU A 263 25.94 1.26 36.92
CA LEU A 263 25.71 0.27 35.86
C LEU A 263 24.53 -0.65 36.15
N ILE A 264 24.36 -1.14 37.38
CA ILE A 264 23.21 -1.98 37.79
C ILE A 264 21.93 -1.14 37.89
N GLY A 265 22.01 0.12 38.33
CA GLY A 265 20.88 1.07 38.29
C GLY A 265 20.47 1.43 36.85
N VAL A 266 21.44 1.60 35.96
CA VAL A 266 21.23 1.82 34.52
C VAL A 266 20.72 0.54 33.85
N GLN A 267 21.21 -0.65 34.20
CA GLN A 267 20.77 -1.91 33.61
C GLN A 267 19.41 -2.36 34.13
N LEU A 268 19.08 -2.16 35.41
CA LEU A 268 17.74 -2.48 35.93
C LEU A 268 16.69 -1.50 35.41
N SER A 269 17.06 -0.24 35.13
CA SER A 269 16.20 0.70 34.41
C SER A 269 16.16 0.44 32.90
N THR A 270 17.21 -0.13 32.30
CA THR A 270 17.19 -0.60 30.90
C THR A 270 16.36 -1.87 30.78
N VAL A 271 16.39 -2.77 31.76
CA VAL A 271 15.55 -3.98 31.86
C VAL A 271 14.12 -3.57 32.20
N GLN A 272 13.86 -2.68 33.17
CA GLN A 272 12.53 -2.10 33.36
C GLN A 272 12.06 -1.24 32.17
N ALA A 273 12.94 -0.67 31.36
CA ALA A 273 12.58 -0.05 30.08
C ALA A 273 12.30 -1.11 29.00
N MET A 274 13.04 -2.21 28.97
CA MET A 274 12.81 -3.37 28.09
C MET A 274 11.52 -4.13 28.45
N TYR A 275 11.13 -4.15 29.73
CA TYR A 275 9.90 -4.77 30.24
C TYR A 275 8.73 -3.78 30.36
N GLY A 276 8.99 -2.48 30.56
CA GLY A 276 7.99 -1.42 30.70
C GLY A 276 7.61 -0.72 29.40
N LEU A 277 8.38 -0.91 28.32
CA LEU A 277 8.10 -0.38 26.98
C LEU A 277 8.02 -1.50 25.94
N GLY A 278 7.02 -2.38 26.08
CA GLY A 278 6.43 -3.16 24.97
C GLY A 278 7.38 -3.97 24.08
N PHE A 279 7.28 -5.30 24.20
CA PHE A 279 7.68 -6.28 23.18
C PHE A 279 9.18 -6.35 22.90
N SER A 280 9.77 -7.48 23.29
CA SER A 280 11.03 -8.02 22.78
C SER A 280 11.01 -8.37 21.27
N ASN A 281 9.97 -7.93 20.54
CA ASN A 281 9.77 -8.17 19.13
C ASN A 281 10.57 -7.16 18.30
N PRO A 282 11.54 -7.58 17.47
CA PRO A 282 12.32 -6.64 16.66
C PRO A 282 11.39 -5.84 15.73
N THR A 283 11.56 -4.51 15.72
CA THR A 283 10.72 -3.60 14.94
C THR A 283 11.27 -3.30 13.55
N TRP A 284 12.57 -3.49 13.31
CA TRP A 284 13.20 -3.28 12.00
C TRP A 284 12.56 -4.09 10.85
N PRO A 285 12.06 -5.34 11.03
CA PRO A 285 11.46 -6.09 9.93
C PRO A 285 10.23 -5.39 9.35
N ILE A 286 9.51 -4.59 10.14
CA ILE A 286 8.38 -3.77 9.66
C ILE A 286 8.77 -2.99 8.41
N ILE A 287 9.96 -2.36 8.39
CA ILE A 287 10.43 -1.54 7.28
C ILE A 287 10.63 -2.40 6.02
N VAL A 288 11.34 -3.52 6.15
CA VAL A 288 11.68 -4.40 5.01
C VAL A 288 10.43 -5.04 4.40
N TYR A 289 9.54 -5.56 5.26
CA TYR A 289 8.26 -6.12 4.83
C TYR A 289 7.40 -5.04 4.15
N THR A 290 7.40 -3.82 4.67
CA THR A 290 6.65 -2.71 4.08
C THR A 290 7.19 -2.29 2.71
N ILE A 291 8.51 -2.29 2.52
CA ILE A 291 9.12 -1.97 1.21
C ILE A 291 8.72 -3.04 0.18
N ILE A 292 8.91 -4.32 0.50
CA ILE A 292 8.60 -5.42 -0.44
C ILE A 292 7.10 -5.47 -0.72
N GLY A 293 6.28 -5.42 0.33
CA GLY A 293 4.83 -5.38 0.22
C GLY A 293 4.33 -4.15 -0.53
N GLY A 294 4.96 -2.98 -0.32
CA GLY A 294 4.65 -1.73 -1.00
C GLY A 294 4.98 -1.75 -2.49
N VAL A 295 6.12 -2.34 -2.86
CA VAL A 295 6.48 -2.56 -4.27
C VAL A 295 5.48 -3.50 -4.92
N MET A 296 5.20 -4.66 -4.32
CA MET A 296 4.29 -5.65 -4.89
C MET A 296 2.85 -5.12 -4.99
N ALA A 297 2.34 -4.49 -3.94
CA ALA A 297 1.03 -3.86 -3.95
C ALA A 297 0.98 -2.69 -4.95
N GLY A 298 2.03 -1.88 -5.04
CA GLY A 298 2.14 -0.79 -6.01
C GLY A 298 2.14 -1.28 -7.45
N VAL A 299 2.85 -2.38 -7.75
CA VAL A 299 2.79 -3.05 -9.05
C VAL A 299 1.38 -3.55 -9.33
N ALA A 300 0.76 -4.25 -8.38
CA ALA A 300 -0.60 -4.74 -8.50
C ALA A 300 -1.60 -3.60 -8.76
N GLY A 301 -1.51 -2.51 -8.00
CA GLY A 301 -2.29 -1.30 -8.18
C GLY A 301 -2.07 -0.68 -9.55
N GLY A 302 -0.81 -0.51 -9.98
CA GLY A 302 -0.47 0.00 -11.32
C GLY A 302 -1.04 -0.86 -12.45
N LEU A 303 -1.03 -2.20 -12.31
CA LEU A 303 -1.66 -3.11 -13.27
C LEU A 303 -3.18 -2.96 -13.30
N SER A 304 -3.85 -2.74 -12.15
CA SER A 304 -5.28 -2.44 -12.12
C SER A 304 -5.60 -1.17 -12.90
N TRP A 305 -4.85 -0.09 -12.67
CA TRP A 305 -5.01 1.18 -13.36
C TRP A 305 -4.76 1.07 -14.87
N LYS A 306 -3.72 0.32 -15.26
CA LYS A 306 -3.46 -0.03 -16.67
C LYS A 306 -4.61 -0.82 -17.29
N GLY A 307 -5.26 -1.68 -16.50
CA GLY A 307 -6.48 -2.42 -16.85
C GLY A 307 -7.74 -1.56 -16.87
N SER A 308 -7.65 -0.25 -16.64
CA SER A 308 -8.80 0.63 -16.45
C SER A 308 -9.67 0.22 -15.26
N ALA A 309 -9.06 -0.28 -14.19
CA ALA A 309 -9.67 -0.56 -12.89
C ALA A 309 -8.87 0.13 -11.78
N SER A 310 -9.22 -0.12 -10.52
CA SER A 310 -8.41 0.27 -9.37
C SER A 310 -8.48 -0.78 -8.27
N THR A 311 -7.78 -0.53 -7.16
CA THR A 311 -7.86 -1.33 -5.92
C THR A 311 -9.10 -1.00 -5.06
N ALA A 312 -10.11 -0.37 -5.69
CA ALA A 312 -11.32 0.16 -5.08
C ALA A 312 -11.06 1.09 -3.89
N GLY A 313 -12.02 1.22 -2.97
CA GLY A 313 -11.88 2.06 -1.80
C GLY A 313 -12.01 3.55 -2.15
N ALA A 314 -11.04 4.33 -1.68
CA ALA A 314 -10.94 5.75 -2.02
C ALA A 314 -10.70 5.99 -3.52
N ASP A 315 -10.32 4.95 -4.28
CA ASP A 315 -9.98 5.08 -5.69
C ASP A 315 -11.15 5.52 -6.58
N PHE A 316 -12.41 5.27 -6.18
CA PHE A 316 -13.57 5.80 -6.89
C PHE A 316 -13.58 7.34 -6.88
N VAL A 317 -13.18 7.93 -5.75
CA VAL A 317 -13.04 9.38 -5.57
C VAL A 317 -11.79 9.88 -6.29
N ILE A 318 -10.66 9.18 -6.15
CA ILE A 318 -9.39 9.53 -6.79
C ILE A 318 -9.55 9.58 -8.31
N TYR A 319 -10.21 8.59 -8.91
CA TYR A 319 -10.46 8.57 -10.35
C TYR A 319 -11.32 9.76 -10.80
N TYR A 320 -12.37 10.07 -10.04
CA TYR A 320 -13.23 11.22 -10.33
C TYR A 320 -12.44 12.54 -10.29
N ILE A 321 -11.67 12.78 -9.23
CA ILE A 321 -10.84 13.98 -9.09
C ILE A 321 -9.76 14.03 -10.17
N SER A 322 -9.15 12.89 -10.51
CA SER A 322 -8.11 12.77 -11.53
C SER A 322 -8.64 13.12 -12.92
N LYS A 323 -9.85 12.65 -13.25
CA LYS A 323 -10.55 13.02 -14.49
C LYS A 323 -10.90 14.51 -14.53
N MET A 324 -11.41 15.07 -13.43
CA MET A 324 -11.79 16.49 -13.38
C MET A 324 -10.59 17.44 -13.44
N LYS A 325 -9.52 17.13 -12.69
CA LYS A 325 -8.34 18.01 -12.57
C LYS A 325 -7.27 17.72 -13.64
N GLN A 326 -7.44 16.67 -14.45
CA GLN A 326 -6.44 16.17 -15.40
C GLN A 326 -5.04 16.01 -14.74
N LYS A 327 -5.02 15.54 -13.49
CA LYS A 327 -3.81 15.30 -12.72
C LYS A 327 -3.60 13.81 -12.54
N SER A 328 -2.34 13.43 -12.38
CA SER A 328 -1.94 12.03 -12.29
C SER A 328 -2.60 11.32 -11.10
N VAL A 329 -2.95 10.06 -11.33
CA VAL A 329 -3.69 9.25 -10.36
C VAL A 329 -2.86 9.02 -9.10
N GLY A 330 -1.56 8.74 -9.24
CA GLY A 330 -0.67 8.51 -8.11
C GLY A 330 -0.56 9.75 -7.22
N LYS A 331 -0.36 10.94 -7.79
CA LYS A 331 -0.32 12.19 -6.99
C LYS A 331 -1.61 12.44 -6.19
N ILE A 332 -2.77 12.25 -6.83
CA ILE A 332 -4.05 12.41 -6.12
C ILE A 332 -4.23 11.34 -5.05
N SER A 333 -3.85 10.09 -5.36
CA SER A 333 -3.86 8.98 -4.42
C SER A 333 -3.02 9.29 -3.18
N THR A 334 -1.81 9.81 -3.34
CA THR A 334 -0.95 10.25 -2.23
C THR A 334 -1.66 11.26 -1.32
N TYR A 335 -2.25 12.33 -1.87
CA TYR A 335 -2.94 13.34 -1.05
C TYR A 335 -4.12 12.76 -0.27
N VAL A 336 -4.94 11.92 -0.92
CA VAL A 336 -6.09 11.29 -0.27
C VAL A 336 -5.64 10.28 0.78
N ALA A 337 -4.62 9.48 0.48
CA ALA A 337 -4.07 8.47 1.39
C ALA A 337 -3.41 9.09 2.62
N LEU A 338 -2.70 10.21 2.50
CA LEU A 338 -2.13 10.92 3.66
C LEU A 338 -3.22 11.48 4.57
N ALA A 339 -4.27 12.10 4.01
CA ALA A 339 -5.38 12.64 4.79
C ALA A 339 -6.13 11.54 5.55
N MET A 340 -6.44 10.42 4.88
CA MET A 340 -7.14 9.30 5.50
C MET A 340 -6.21 8.47 6.42
N GLY A 341 -4.92 8.42 6.11
CA GLY A 341 -3.91 7.75 6.91
C GLY A 341 -3.71 8.42 8.27
N ALA A 342 -3.68 9.75 8.32
CA ALA A 342 -3.60 10.48 9.60
C ALA A 342 -4.76 10.12 10.54
N LEU A 343 -5.98 10.03 10.01
CA LEU A 343 -7.16 9.58 10.76
C LEU A 343 -7.02 8.12 11.22
N SER A 344 -6.57 7.22 10.34
CA SER A 344 -6.40 5.81 10.68
C SER A 344 -5.34 5.59 11.75
N ILE A 345 -4.23 6.33 11.69
CA ILE A 345 -3.14 6.27 12.66
C ILE A 345 -3.66 6.65 14.05
N PHE A 346 -4.38 7.78 14.14
CA PHE A 346 -4.98 8.22 15.39
C PHE A 346 -5.91 7.15 15.98
N ILE A 347 -6.79 6.58 15.16
CA ILE A 347 -7.77 5.59 15.63
C ILE A 347 -7.10 4.30 16.08
N ILE A 348 -6.14 3.76 15.31
CA ILE A 348 -5.43 2.55 15.70
C ILE A 348 -4.62 2.78 16.97
N ALA A 349 -3.96 3.93 17.11
CA ALA A 349 -3.23 4.28 18.33
C ALA A 349 -4.16 4.32 19.55
N VAL A 350 -5.36 4.90 19.42
CA VAL A 350 -6.36 4.89 20.49
C VAL A 350 -6.83 3.47 20.80
N LEU A 351 -7.20 2.67 19.78
CA LEU A 351 -7.71 1.30 19.96
C LEU A 351 -6.70 0.35 20.61
N GLU A 352 -5.42 0.46 20.24
CA GLU A 352 -4.32 -0.29 20.86
C GLU A 352 -4.04 0.23 22.28
N GLY A 353 -4.11 1.56 22.49
CA GLY A 353 -3.80 2.20 23.77
C GLY A 353 -4.83 1.91 24.87
N ILE A 354 -6.11 1.79 24.50
CA ILE A 354 -7.19 1.41 25.42
C ILE A 354 -7.28 -0.11 25.63
N GLY A 355 -6.46 -0.92 24.93
CA GLY A 355 -6.44 -2.38 25.07
C GLY A 355 -7.63 -3.11 24.44
N VAL A 356 -8.44 -2.44 23.62
CA VAL A 356 -9.59 -3.06 22.93
C VAL A 356 -9.13 -3.94 21.75
N ALA A 357 -7.94 -3.67 21.21
CA ALA A 357 -7.31 -4.47 20.17
C ALA A 357 -6.72 -5.79 20.72
N LYS A 358 -7.57 -6.81 20.93
CA LYS A 358 -7.14 -8.11 21.47
C LYS A 358 -6.04 -8.75 20.61
N GLY A 359 -4.96 -9.20 21.24
CA GLY A 359 -3.78 -9.76 20.54
C GLY A 359 -2.91 -8.71 19.84
N ARG A 360 -3.20 -7.42 20.00
CA ARG A 360 -2.43 -6.28 19.46
C ARG A 360 -2.14 -5.25 20.56
N PRO A 361 -1.39 -5.66 21.60
CA PRO A 361 -1.00 -4.74 22.66
C PRO A 361 -0.14 -3.60 22.14
N MET A 362 -0.28 -2.44 22.78
CA MET A 362 0.43 -1.23 22.41
C MET A 362 1.94 -1.40 22.61
N ASN A 363 2.70 -1.26 21.52
CA ASN A 363 4.14 -1.07 21.54
C ASN A 363 4.45 0.32 20.97
N PRO A 364 4.83 1.33 21.80
CA PRO A 364 5.11 2.68 21.31
C PRO A 364 6.21 2.72 20.23
N GLY A 365 7.29 1.95 20.41
CA GLY A 365 8.38 1.87 19.42
C GLY A 365 7.92 1.21 18.12
N GLY A 366 7.18 0.10 18.23
CA GLY A 366 6.58 -0.58 17.09
C GLY A 366 5.56 0.30 16.35
N LEU A 367 4.73 1.06 17.07
CA LEU A 367 3.76 1.97 16.50
C LEU A 367 4.43 3.08 15.69
N ILE A 368 5.50 3.70 16.20
CA ILE A 368 6.26 4.73 15.45
C ILE A 368 6.80 4.15 14.15
N VAL A 369 7.44 2.97 14.19
CA VAL A 369 7.99 2.34 12.98
C VAL A 369 6.87 1.95 12.00
N ARG A 370 5.71 1.48 12.48
CA ARG A 370 4.54 1.20 11.64
C ARG A 370 3.99 2.46 10.99
N VAL A 371 3.92 3.57 11.71
CA VAL A 371 3.48 4.87 11.15
C VAL A 371 4.41 5.34 10.05
N VAL A 372 5.72 5.39 10.33
CA VAL A 372 6.75 5.80 9.34
C VAL A 372 6.72 4.88 8.13
N SER A 373 6.64 3.57 8.35
CA SER A 373 6.57 2.59 7.28
C SER A 373 5.29 2.72 6.46
N SER A 374 4.15 3.02 7.08
CA SER A 374 2.88 3.24 6.37
C SER A 374 2.91 4.50 5.51
N ILE A 375 3.58 5.56 5.97
CA ILE A 375 3.84 6.75 5.14
C ILE A 375 4.75 6.37 3.96
N GLY A 376 5.83 5.64 4.22
CA GLY A 376 6.72 5.11 3.18
C GLY A 376 5.98 4.26 2.14
N TYR A 377 5.09 3.38 2.59
CA TYR A 377 4.22 2.55 1.76
C TYR A 377 3.40 3.42 0.79
N ILE A 378 2.78 4.51 1.26
CA ILE A 378 1.98 5.39 0.41
C ILE A 378 2.82 5.94 -0.76
N PHE A 379 4.06 6.36 -0.49
CA PHE A 379 4.96 6.89 -1.51
C PHE A 379 5.44 5.80 -2.48
N ILE A 380 5.84 4.62 -1.97
CA ILE A 380 6.25 3.49 -2.81
C ILE A 380 5.09 3.06 -3.70
N TYR A 381 3.91 2.82 -3.13
CA TYR A 381 2.70 2.44 -3.84
C TYR A 381 2.36 3.45 -4.96
N SER A 382 2.36 4.74 -4.63
CA SER A 382 2.07 5.82 -5.59
C SER A 382 3.12 5.92 -6.69
N ALA A 383 4.40 5.72 -6.38
CA ALA A 383 5.50 5.75 -7.35
C ALA A 383 5.36 4.63 -8.39
N PHE A 384 5.00 3.42 -7.96
CA PHE A 384 4.77 2.29 -8.89
C PHE A 384 3.52 2.49 -9.75
N ILE A 385 2.45 3.10 -9.22
CA ILE A 385 1.31 3.52 -10.04
C ILE A 385 1.75 4.52 -11.12
N GLU A 386 2.53 5.54 -10.78
CA GLU A 386 3.03 6.54 -11.74
C GLU A 386 4.01 5.96 -12.77
N LEU A 387 4.72 4.89 -12.40
CA LEU A 387 5.63 4.18 -13.29
C LEU A 387 4.84 3.37 -14.33
N ILE A 388 3.82 2.61 -13.88
CA ILE A 388 3.06 1.68 -14.73
C ILE A 388 1.96 2.38 -15.52
N TYR A 389 1.28 3.38 -14.92
CA TYR A 389 0.16 4.10 -15.51
C TYR A 389 0.33 5.63 -15.47
N PRO A 390 1.28 6.18 -16.25
CA PRO A 390 1.53 7.62 -16.37
C PRO A 390 0.47 8.39 -17.18
N LYS A 391 -0.83 8.19 -16.92
CA LYS A 391 -1.95 8.66 -17.76
C LYS A 391 -1.86 10.10 -18.25
N TYR A 392 -1.59 11.03 -17.34
CA TYR A 392 -1.57 12.48 -17.62
C TYR A 392 -0.17 13.05 -17.80
N LYS A 393 0.87 12.20 -17.95
CA LYS A 393 2.20 12.70 -18.34
C LYS A 393 2.13 13.15 -19.80
N LYS A 394 2.63 14.34 -20.08
CA LYS A 394 2.64 14.94 -21.42
C LYS A 394 4.01 14.73 -22.06
N ILE A 395 3.99 14.54 -23.37
CA ILE A 395 5.19 14.36 -24.18
C ILE A 395 5.15 15.29 -25.38
N ARG A 396 6.34 15.66 -25.84
CA ARG A 396 6.58 16.27 -27.14
C ARG A 396 7.20 15.20 -28.02
N VAL A 397 6.60 14.95 -29.17
CA VAL A 397 7.10 14.02 -30.19
C VAL A 397 7.66 14.88 -31.33
N GLU A 398 8.93 14.72 -31.64
CA GLU A 398 9.62 15.38 -32.74
C GLU A 398 9.95 14.33 -33.80
N ILE A 399 9.44 14.54 -35.01
CA ILE A 399 9.58 13.64 -36.15
C ILE A 399 10.42 14.34 -37.20
N TYR A 400 11.56 13.76 -37.55
CA TYR A 400 12.47 14.27 -38.56
C TYR A 400 12.40 13.36 -39.78
N THR A 401 11.98 13.91 -40.91
CA THR A 401 11.75 13.15 -42.14
C THR A 401 12.18 13.94 -43.38
N LYS A 402 12.63 13.21 -44.40
CA LYS A 402 12.86 13.75 -45.75
C LYS A 402 11.58 13.77 -46.60
N ASN A 403 10.53 13.03 -46.19
CA ASN A 403 9.26 12.89 -46.87
C ASN A 403 8.09 13.44 -46.02
N PRO A 404 8.08 14.75 -45.69
CA PRO A 404 7.07 15.32 -44.80
C PRO A 404 5.63 15.16 -45.31
N ASP A 405 5.41 15.23 -46.61
CA ASP A 405 4.07 15.16 -47.21
C ASP A 405 3.41 13.80 -46.95
N ALA A 406 4.18 12.71 -46.95
CA ALA A 406 3.67 11.37 -46.62
C ALA A 406 3.14 11.31 -45.19
N VAL A 407 3.91 11.82 -44.22
CA VAL A 407 3.52 11.83 -42.79
C VAL A 407 2.31 12.76 -42.55
N ILE A 408 2.29 13.94 -43.18
CA ILE A 408 1.20 14.90 -43.02
C ILE A 408 -0.10 14.38 -43.63
N ASN A 409 -0.04 13.78 -44.82
CA ASN A 409 -1.21 13.18 -45.46
C ASN A 409 -1.73 12.01 -44.64
N HIS A 410 -0.84 11.13 -44.15
CA HIS A 410 -1.23 10.06 -43.23
C HIS A 410 -1.90 10.59 -41.97
N PHE A 411 -1.38 11.65 -41.35
CA PHE A 411 -2.00 12.30 -40.18
C PHE A 411 -3.39 12.86 -40.48
N LYS A 412 -3.61 13.42 -41.68
CA LYS A 412 -4.94 13.87 -42.12
C LYS A 412 -5.90 12.69 -42.34
N GLU A 413 -5.43 11.61 -42.97
CA GLU A 413 -6.22 10.40 -43.25
C GLU A 413 -6.72 9.75 -41.96
N ILE A 414 -5.84 9.61 -40.95
CA ILE A 414 -6.21 9.03 -39.65
C ILE A 414 -6.96 10.02 -38.74
N ASN A 415 -7.27 11.23 -39.22
CA ASN A 415 -7.86 12.31 -38.44
C ASN A 415 -7.12 12.55 -37.12
N TYR A 416 -5.79 12.67 -37.21
CA TYR A 416 -4.93 12.96 -36.07
C TYR A 416 -5.39 14.24 -35.37
N TRP A 417 -5.63 14.14 -34.06
CA TRP A 417 -6.43 15.12 -33.34
C TRP A 417 -5.61 16.08 -32.47
N HIS A 418 -4.32 15.81 -32.30
CA HIS A 418 -3.41 16.75 -31.64
C HIS A 418 -2.89 17.76 -32.66
N GLY A 419 -2.66 18.99 -32.20
CA GLY A 419 -1.97 19.98 -33.01
C GLY A 419 -0.52 19.57 -33.29
N TYR A 420 -0.02 19.94 -34.46
CA TYR A 420 1.38 19.76 -34.82
C TYR A 420 1.94 20.97 -35.56
N ASN A 421 3.21 21.26 -35.34
CA ASN A 421 3.96 22.34 -35.95
C ASN A 421 4.97 21.76 -36.95
N ILE A 422 5.27 22.51 -38.00
CA ILE A 422 6.19 22.09 -39.05
C ILE A 422 7.30 23.12 -39.16
N SER A 423 8.55 22.67 -39.21
CA SER A 423 9.71 23.54 -39.38
C SER A 423 10.74 22.86 -40.28
N LYS A 424 11.37 23.63 -41.18
CA LYS A 424 12.52 23.16 -41.95
C LYS A 424 13.77 23.27 -41.10
N VAL A 425 14.58 22.22 -41.09
CA VAL A 425 15.87 22.16 -40.39
C VAL A 425 16.95 21.67 -41.35
N THR A 426 18.17 22.17 -41.19
CA THR A 426 19.31 21.73 -42.01
C THR A 426 20.27 20.94 -41.13
N GLY A 427 20.63 19.72 -41.55
CA GLY A 427 21.56 18.88 -40.81
C GLY A 427 22.98 19.44 -40.88
N GLY A 428 23.61 19.75 -39.74
CA GLY A 428 24.95 20.36 -39.72
C GLY A 428 26.08 19.45 -40.26
N TYR A 429 25.92 18.13 -40.22
CA TYR A 429 26.91 17.18 -40.75
C TYR A 429 26.71 16.89 -42.24
N THR A 430 25.46 16.69 -42.65
CA THR A 430 25.12 16.29 -44.03
C THR A 430 24.81 17.47 -44.95
N ASN A 431 24.58 18.67 -44.40
CA ASN A 431 24.07 19.86 -45.09
C ASN A 431 22.80 19.59 -45.92
N THR A 432 22.00 18.60 -45.51
CA THR A 432 20.73 18.27 -46.17
C THR A 432 19.57 18.92 -45.44
N GLU A 433 18.63 19.52 -46.18
CA GLU A 433 17.35 19.94 -45.63
C GLU A 433 16.56 18.71 -45.14
N THR A 434 15.91 18.84 -43.99
CA THR A 434 15.04 17.85 -43.39
C THR A 434 13.88 18.58 -42.74
N THR A 435 12.70 17.98 -42.71
CA THR A 435 11.54 18.61 -42.08
C THR A 435 11.34 18.03 -40.69
N LYS A 436 11.19 18.91 -39.70
CA LYS A 436 10.81 18.56 -38.33
C LYS A 436 9.32 18.83 -38.14
N ILE A 437 8.56 17.77 -37.83
CA ILE A 437 7.17 17.82 -37.40
C ILE A 437 7.14 17.64 -35.88
N GLU A 438 6.57 18.60 -35.15
CA GLU A 438 6.53 18.60 -33.69
C GLU A 438 5.08 18.51 -33.22
N THR A 439 4.75 17.57 -32.33
CA THR A 439 3.41 17.44 -31.76
C THR A 439 3.44 17.16 -30.25
N TYR A 440 2.40 17.59 -29.54
CA TYR A 440 2.25 17.40 -28.10
C TYR A 440 1.11 16.41 -27.84
N ALA A 441 1.40 15.32 -27.13
CA ALA A 441 0.44 14.25 -26.86
C ALA A 441 0.56 13.76 -25.41
N LEU A 442 -0.30 12.82 -24.99
CA LEU A 442 -0.10 12.10 -23.73
C LEU A 442 0.89 10.95 -23.89
N TYR A 443 1.62 10.65 -22.81
CA TYR A 443 2.67 9.63 -22.77
C TYR A 443 2.18 8.26 -23.23
N LEU A 444 0.94 7.89 -22.90
CA LEU A 444 0.37 6.59 -23.28
C LEU A 444 0.06 6.47 -24.78
N GLU A 445 0.06 7.57 -25.53
CA GLU A 445 -0.18 7.59 -26.98
C GLU A 445 1.11 7.42 -27.79
N GLN A 446 2.28 7.52 -27.16
CA GLN A 446 3.59 7.60 -27.84
C GLN A 446 3.82 6.44 -28.82
N THR A 447 3.47 5.22 -28.41
CA THR A 447 3.69 4.01 -29.22
C THR A 447 2.81 4.02 -30.46
N LEU A 448 1.54 4.43 -30.31
CA LEU A 448 0.61 4.50 -31.43
C LEU A 448 1.03 5.59 -32.42
N ILE A 449 1.43 6.77 -31.91
CA ILE A 449 1.95 7.85 -32.76
C ILE A 449 3.18 7.39 -33.54
N CYS A 450 4.16 6.77 -32.87
CA CYS A 450 5.36 6.28 -33.55
C CYS A 450 5.03 5.20 -34.60
N GLN A 451 4.13 4.26 -34.29
CA GLN A 451 3.70 3.23 -35.23
C GLN A 451 3.04 3.82 -36.48
N GLU A 452 2.17 4.82 -36.33
CA GLU A 452 1.54 5.50 -37.47
C GLU A 452 2.56 6.30 -38.29
N VAL A 453 3.55 6.94 -37.65
CA VAL A 453 4.64 7.62 -38.36
C VAL A 453 5.46 6.64 -39.19
N TYR A 454 5.87 5.49 -38.62
CA TYR A 454 6.68 4.50 -39.34
C TYR A 454 5.94 3.78 -40.46
N LYS A 455 4.59 3.75 -40.44
CA LYS A 455 3.80 3.29 -41.58
C LYS A 455 3.88 4.25 -42.77
N ALA A 456 3.94 5.56 -42.49
CA ALA A 456 4.01 6.59 -43.52
C ALA A 456 5.45 6.80 -44.04
N ASP A 457 6.44 6.79 -43.14
CA ASP A 457 7.86 6.88 -43.47
C ASP A 457 8.69 5.98 -42.54
N PRO A 458 9.12 4.80 -43.01
CA PRO A 458 9.99 3.90 -42.24
C PRO A 458 11.37 4.48 -41.91
N SER A 459 11.82 5.52 -42.64
CA SER A 459 13.12 6.17 -42.46
C SER A 459 13.09 7.38 -41.52
N ALA A 460 11.91 7.75 -41.01
CA ALA A 460 11.76 8.88 -40.11
C ALA A 460 12.51 8.67 -38.80
N TRP A 461 13.19 9.71 -38.32
CA TRP A 461 13.81 9.71 -37.00
C TRP A 461 12.89 10.39 -35.99
N VAL A 462 12.45 9.66 -34.96
CA VAL A 462 11.48 10.15 -33.98
C VAL A 462 12.12 10.27 -32.60
N SER A 463 11.99 11.44 -31.99
CA SER A 463 12.43 11.74 -30.62
C SER A 463 11.21 12.02 -29.72
N VAL A 464 11.21 11.49 -28.50
CA VAL A 464 10.13 11.67 -27.53
C VAL A 464 10.69 12.32 -26.26
N ILE A 465 10.20 13.51 -25.95
CA ILE A 465 10.69 14.35 -24.85
C ILE A 465 9.57 14.53 -23.82
N LYS A 466 9.87 14.32 -22.54
CA LYS A 466 8.90 14.52 -21.46
C LYS A 466 8.69 16.00 -21.17
N VAL A 467 7.44 16.44 -21.22
CA VAL A 467 7.06 17.82 -20.89
C VAL A 467 6.74 17.91 -19.41
N GLN A 468 7.44 18.78 -18.67
CA GLN A 468 7.22 18.95 -17.23
C GLN A 468 5.93 19.72 -16.93
N ASN A 469 5.74 20.87 -17.56
CA ASN A 469 4.59 21.76 -17.35
C ASN A 469 4.03 22.25 -18.68
N VAL A 470 2.71 22.45 -18.72
CA VAL A 470 2.01 23.11 -19.84
C VAL A 470 1.08 24.14 -19.22
N PHE A 471 1.23 25.39 -19.66
CA PHE A 471 0.35 26.49 -19.31
C PHE A 471 -0.62 26.73 -20.48
N GLY A 472 -1.91 26.89 -20.19
CA GLY A 472 -2.98 26.95 -21.20
C GLY A 472 -3.82 25.67 -21.30
N HIS A 473 -4.77 25.66 -22.24
CA HIS A 473 -5.69 24.54 -22.42
C HIS A 473 -5.07 23.44 -23.29
N PHE A 474 -4.86 22.26 -22.69
CA PHE A 474 -4.44 21.05 -23.41
C PHE A 474 -5.63 20.09 -23.49
N ASN A 475 -6.09 19.78 -24.69
CA ASN A 475 -7.25 18.94 -24.90
C ASN A 475 -6.91 17.47 -24.55
N THR A 476 -7.62 16.86 -23.60
CA THR A 476 -7.50 15.42 -23.29
C THR A 476 -8.82 14.67 -23.48
N SER A 477 -9.76 15.26 -24.22
CA SER A 477 -11.16 14.78 -24.30
C SER A 477 -11.30 13.39 -24.94
N LYS A 478 -10.38 13.01 -25.84
CA LYS A 478 -10.42 11.73 -26.55
C LYS A 478 -9.74 10.55 -25.82
N ILE A 479 -9.20 10.78 -24.62
CA ILE A 479 -8.44 9.76 -23.87
C ILE A 479 -9.20 9.39 -22.60
N GLU A 480 -9.72 8.15 -22.57
CA GLU A 480 -10.47 7.61 -21.41
C GLU A 480 -9.60 7.13 -20.26
#